data_AF-A0A4S3LSK4-F1
#
_entry.id   AF-A0A4S3LSK4-F1
#
_cell.length_a   1.000
_cell.length_b   1.000
_cell.length_c   1.000
_cell.angle_alpha   90.00
_cell.angle_beta   90.00
_cell.angle_gamma   90.00
#
_symmetry.space_group_name_H-M   'P 1'
#
loop_
_entity.id
_entity.type
_entity.pdbx_description
1 polymer ?
#
loop_
_entity_poly.entity_id
_entity_poly.type
_entity_poly.pdbx_seq_one_letter_code
_entity_poly.pdbx_strand_id
1 'polypeptide(L)'
;MKSHKKSAEAKRAAKRRWLDSHDDGYHKSMGNRQVQMIAIGGSIGTGLFLGAGARLQMAGPALAIVYAVCGIFSFFILRALGELVLHRPTSGSFVSYAREFLGEKASYVAGWMYFLNWAMTGIVDITAVALYMHYWGTFGDVPQWMFALGALAIVATMNMIGVKWFAEMEFWFALIKVAAIAIFLVVGVVFL
;
A
#
# COMPACT_ATOMS: atom_id res chain seq x y z
N MET A 1 -35.61 -30.65 -12.52
CA MET A 1 -34.69 -29.54 -12.88
C MET A 1 -34.80 -28.30 -11.99
N LYS A 2 -36.00 -27.85 -11.56
CA LYS A 2 -36.17 -26.66 -10.69
C LYS A 2 -35.63 -26.81 -9.25
N SER A 3 -35.65 -28.02 -8.68
CA SER A 3 -35.17 -28.27 -7.31
C SER A 3 -33.65 -28.08 -7.14
N HIS A 4 -32.84 -28.53 -8.13
CA HIS A 4 -31.39 -28.32 -8.12
C HIS A 4 -30.97 -26.85 -8.26
N LYS A 5 -31.72 -26.04 -9.03
CA LYS A 5 -31.47 -24.58 -9.14
C LYS A 5 -31.69 -23.85 -7.81
N LYS A 6 -32.81 -24.13 -7.12
CA LYS A 6 -33.08 -23.54 -5.80
C LYS A 6 -32.04 -23.91 -4.75
N SER A 7 -31.53 -25.14 -4.77
CA SER A 7 -30.46 -25.58 -3.86
C SER A 7 -29.13 -24.87 -4.14
N ALA A 8 -28.76 -24.67 -5.40
CA ALA A 8 -27.56 -23.95 -5.79
C ALA A 8 -27.64 -22.45 -5.45
N GLU A 9 -28.81 -21.83 -5.64
CA GLU A 9 -29.07 -20.44 -5.27
C GLU A 9 -29.02 -20.24 -3.75
N ALA A 10 -29.60 -21.16 -2.96
CA ALA A 10 -29.55 -21.12 -1.50
C ALA A 10 -28.12 -21.27 -0.97
N LYS A 11 -27.31 -22.19 -1.55
CA LYS A 11 -25.89 -22.34 -1.20
C LYS A 11 -25.08 -21.09 -1.53
N ARG A 12 -25.36 -20.42 -2.66
CA ARG A 12 -24.72 -19.15 -3.04
C ARG A 12 -25.11 -18.02 -2.10
N ALA A 13 -26.37 -17.94 -1.69
CA ALA A 13 -26.86 -16.95 -0.73
C ALA A 13 -26.24 -17.15 0.66
N ALA A 14 -26.13 -18.40 1.12
CA ALA A 14 -25.45 -18.73 2.38
C ALA A 14 -23.96 -18.38 2.35
N LYS A 15 -23.26 -18.70 1.24
CA LYS A 15 -21.84 -18.31 1.05
C LYS A 15 -21.67 -16.79 1.06
N ARG A 16 -22.58 -16.04 0.41
CA ARG A 16 -22.57 -14.56 0.45
C ARG A 16 -22.73 -14.03 1.85
N ARG A 17 -23.75 -14.48 2.58
CA ARG A 17 -24.03 -14.02 3.94
C ARG A 17 -22.87 -14.28 4.90
N TRP A 18 -22.18 -15.42 4.76
CA TRP A 18 -20.99 -15.73 5.57
C TRP A 18 -19.78 -14.87 5.21
N LEU A 19 -19.63 -14.45 3.94
CA LEU A 19 -18.58 -13.51 3.56
C LEU A 19 -18.89 -12.10 4.09
N ASP A 20 -20.13 -11.63 3.89
CA ASP A 20 -20.56 -10.29 4.25
C ASP A 20 -20.56 -10.07 5.78
N SER A 21 -20.76 -11.12 6.59
CA SER A 21 -20.69 -11.02 8.06
C SER A 21 -19.31 -10.63 8.60
N HIS A 22 -18.25 -10.69 7.78
CA HIS A 22 -16.92 -10.20 8.15
C HIS A 22 -16.76 -8.69 7.94
N ASP A 23 -17.68 -8.06 7.21
CA ASP A 23 -17.71 -6.61 6.96
C ASP A 23 -18.65 -5.86 7.93
N ASP A 24 -19.44 -6.59 8.72
CA ASP A 24 -20.37 -6.02 9.71
C ASP A 24 -19.61 -5.28 10.82
N GLY A 25 -19.91 -3.98 10.97
CA GLY A 25 -19.31 -3.09 11.98
C GLY A 25 -18.27 -2.10 11.46
N TYR A 26 -17.85 -2.18 10.19
CA TYR A 26 -16.98 -1.17 9.59
C TYR A 26 -17.78 0.05 9.10
N HIS A 27 -17.35 1.24 9.51
CA HIS A 27 -17.91 2.50 9.00
C HIS A 27 -17.02 3.12 7.93
N LYS A 28 -17.61 3.41 6.77
CA LYS A 28 -16.94 4.11 5.67
C LYS A 28 -16.75 5.58 6.05
N SER A 29 -15.61 5.89 6.64
CA SER A 29 -15.32 7.20 7.22
C SER A 29 -14.42 8.10 6.37
N MET A 30 -13.81 7.56 5.30
CA MET A 30 -12.91 8.28 4.40
C MET A 30 -13.60 8.75 3.11
N GLY A 31 -13.34 10.00 2.73
CA GLY A 31 -13.81 10.58 1.47
C GLY A 31 -12.97 10.15 0.25
N ASN A 32 -13.50 10.35 -0.96
CA ASN A 32 -12.83 9.94 -2.20
C ASN A 32 -11.43 10.57 -2.37
N ARG A 33 -11.28 11.84 -1.96
CA ARG A 33 -10.01 12.57 -2.01
C ARG A 33 -8.93 11.96 -1.12
N GLN A 34 -9.30 11.57 0.11
CA GLN A 34 -8.38 10.93 1.06
C GLN A 34 -7.94 9.56 0.53
N VAL A 35 -8.87 8.76 -0.01
CA VAL A 35 -8.56 7.44 -0.57
C VAL A 35 -7.62 7.54 -1.77
N GLN A 36 -7.85 8.49 -2.68
CA GLN A 36 -6.95 8.73 -3.82
C GLN A 36 -5.55 9.14 -3.37
N MET A 37 -5.45 10.03 -2.38
CA MET A 37 -4.15 10.49 -1.89
C MET A 37 -3.42 9.42 -1.07
N ILE A 38 -4.12 8.56 -0.34
CA ILE A 38 -3.52 7.37 0.28
C ILE A 38 -2.96 6.43 -0.79
N ALA A 39 -3.67 6.25 -1.91
CA ALA A 39 -3.17 5.41 -3.01
C ALA A 39 -1.90 6.01 -3.65
N ILE A 40 -1.91 7.32 -3.94
CA ILE A 40 -0.75 8.02 -4.51
C ILE A 40 0.41 8.04 -3.50
N GLY A 41 0.18 8.51 -2.28
CA GLY A 41 1.17 8.62 -1.21
C GLY A 41 1.75 7.28 -0.77
N GLY A 42 0.95 6.21 -0.80
CA GLY A 42 1.38 4.84 -0.54
C GLY A 42 2.19 4.25 -1.70
N SER A 43 1.88 4.61 -2.95
CA SER A 43 2.69 4.21 -4.11
C SER A 43 4.04 4.92 -4.17
N ILE A 44 4.09 6.18 -3.69
CA ILE A 44 5.30 7.00 -3.62
C ILE A 44 5.93 6.84 -2.23
N GLY A 45 6.77 5.82 -2.11
CA GLY A 45 7.43 5.46 -0.87
C GLY A 45 8.95 5.46 -0.92
N THR A 46 9.51 4.77 0.06
CA THR A 46 10.94 4.52 0.23
C THR A 46 11.56 3.81 -0.99
N GLY A 47 10.77 3.03 -1.73
CA GLY A 47 11.22 2.44 -3.00
C GLY A 47 11.69 3.46 -4.04
N LEU A 48 11.02 4.62 -4.13
CA LEU A 48 11.43 5.69 -5.04
C LEU A 48 12.48 6.60 -4.40
N PHE A 49 12.28 7.04 -3.15
CA PHE A 49 13.18 8.03 -2.54
C PHE A 49 14.51 7.45 -2.05
N LEU A 50 14.51 6.25 -1.47
CA LEU A 50 15.73 5.59 -0.98
C LEU A 50 16.26 4.59 -2.02
N GLY A 51 15.35 3.79 -2.58
CA GLY A 51 15.70 2.67 -3.46
C GLY A 51 16.11 3.07 -4.86
N ALA A 52 15.55 4.15 -5.43
CA ALA A 52 15.83 4.50 -6.82
C ALA A 52 17.28 4.96 -7.02
N GLY A 53 17.89 5.65 -6.05
CA GLY A 53 19.27 6.10 -6.14
C GLY A 53 20.26 4.94 -6.29
N ALA A 54 20.17 3.94 -5.42
CA ALA A 54 21.02 2.75 -5.49
C ALA A 54 20.79 1.95 -6.79
N ARG A 55 19.53 1.84 -7.24
CA ARG A 55 19.19 1.18 -8.50
C ARG A 55 19.68 1.95 -9.72
N LEU A 56 19.67 3.28 -9.67
CA LEU A 56 20.16 4.15 -10.74
C LEU A 56 21.68 4.04 -10.85
N GLN A 57 22.38 3.97 -9.71
CA GLN A 57 23.83 3.74 -9.70
C GLN A 57 24.20 2.41 -10.35
N MET A 58 23.42 1.34 -10.11
CA MET A 58 23.68 0.02 -10.69
C MET A 58 23.24 -0.12 -12.16
N ALA A 59 22.03 0.34 -12.50
CA ALA A 59 21.43 0.14 -13.81
C ALA A 59 21.72 1.28 -14.81
N GLY A 60 22.15 2.45 -14.32
CA GLY A 60 22.36 3.64 -15.14
C GLY A 60 21.06 4.13 -15.81
N PRO A 61 21.17 4.80 -16.98
CA PRO A 61 20.01 5.36 -17.70
C PRO A 61 18.94 4.31 -18.06
N ALA A 62 19.31 3.03 -18.13
CA ALA A 62 18.38 1.94 -18.41
C ALA A 62 17.31 1.76 -17.30
N LEU A 63 17.51 2.33 -16.11
CA LEU A 63 16.52 2.26 -15.02
C LEU A 63 15.15 2.79 -15.46
N ALA A 64 15.10 3.84 -16.29
CA ALA A 64 13.86 4.40 -16.80
C ALA A 64 13.08 3.38 -17.65
N ILE A 65 13.80 2.62 -18.49
CA ILE A 65 13.20 1.56 -19.32
C ILE A 65 12.68 0.42 -18.44
N VAL A 66 13.46 0.01 -17.43
CA VAL A 66 13.04 -1.03 -16.47
C VAL A 66 11.76 -0.61 -15.75
N TYR A 67 11.68 0.63 -15.26
CA TYR A 67 10.47 1.16 -14.61
C TYR A 67 9.28 1.26 -15.58
N ALA A 68 9.50 1.64 -16.84
CA ALA A 68 8.43 1.66 -17.85
C ALA A 68 7.85 0.26 -18.10
N VAL A 69 8.71 -0.75 -18.26
CA VAL A 69 8.28 -2.15 -18.47
C VAL A 69 7.55 -2.68 -17.23
N CYS A 70 8.11 -2.49 -16.03
CA CYS A 70 7.43 -2.87 -14.79
C CYS A 70 6.08 -2.14 -14.61
N GLY A 71 6.00 -0.88 -15.03
CA GLY A 71 4.77 -0.08 -15.02
C GLY A 71 3.68 -0.66 -15.92
N ILE A 72 4.02 -1.16 -17.11
CA ILE A 72 3.07 -1.81 -18.02
C ILE A 72 2.47 -3.07 -17.38
N PHE A 73 3.30 -3.95 -16.80
CA PHE A 73 2.80 -5.13 -16.10
C PHE A 73 1.95 -4.76 -14.89
N SER A 74 2.38 -3.78 -14.11
CA SER A 74 1.64 -3.27 -12.95
C SER A 74 0.28 -2.71 -13.36
N PHE A 75 0.20 -2.01 -14.50
CA PHE A 75 -1.05 -1.49 -15.05
C PHE A 75 -2.05 -2.61 -15.36
N PHE A 76 -1.62 -3.71 -16.00
CA PHE A 76 -2.51 -4.84 -16.27
C PHE A 76 -3.01 -5.51 -14.99
N ILE A 77 -2.13 -5.68 -14.00
CA ILE A 77 -2.51 -6.26 -12.69
C ILE A 77 -3.53 -5.37 -11.97
N LEU A 78 -3.29 -4.06 -11.91
CA LEU A 78 -4.19 -3.10 -11.27
C LEU A 78 -5.54 -3.01 -11.99
N ARG A 79 -5.54 -3.09 -13.33
CA ARG A 79 -6.78 -3.13 -14.12
C ARG A 79 -7.62 -4.36 -13.80
N ALA A 80 -7.00 -5.55 -13.76
CA ALA A 80 -7.69 -6.78 -13.40
C ALA A 80 -8.23 -6.73 -11.95
N LEU A 81 -7.44 -6.21 -11.01
CA LEU A 81 -7.90 -6.01 -9.63
C LEU A 81 -9.06 -5.01 -9.55
N GLY A 82 -9.03 -3.94 -10.34
CA GLY A 82 -10.11 -2.95 -10.41
C GLY A 82 -11.44 -3.56 -10.87
N GLU A 83 -11.41 -4.45 -11.86
CA GLU A 83 -12.59 -5.20 -12.30
C GLU A 83 -13.13 -6.12 -11.20
N LEU A 84 -12.25 -6.77 -10.43
CA LEU A 84 -12.67 -7.57 -9.27
C LEU A 84 -13.31 -6.73 -8.17
N VAL A 85 -12.77 -5.55 -7.87
CA VAL A 85 -13.33 -4.63 -6.86
C VAL A 85 -14.71 -4.12 -7.26
N LEU A 86 -14.91 -3.80 -8.55
CA LEU A 86 -16.22 -3.43 -9.09
C LEU A 86 -17.21 -4.60 -9.04
N HIS A 87 -16.75 -5.83 -9.25
CA HIS A 87 -17.59 -7.02 -9.16
C HIS A 87 -17.98 -7.37 -7.72
N ARG A 88 -17.05 -7.16 -6.76
CA ARG A 88 -17.22 -7.51 -5.35
C ARG A 88 -16.55 -6.47 -4.42
N PRO A 89 -17.26 -5.42 -4.00
CA PRO A 89 -16.73 -4.51 -3.00
C PRO A 89 -16.74 -5.20 -1.62
N THR A 90 -15.56 -5.62 -1.15
CA THR A 90 -15.38 -6.22 0.19
C THR A 90 -14.23 -5.52 0.91
N SER A 91 -14.28 -5.43 2.24
CA SER A 91 -13.23 -4.74 3.02
C SER A 91 -11.97 -5.59 3.20
N GLY A 92 -12.07 -6.90 2.95
CA GLY A 92 -11.01 -7.89 3.17
C GLY A 92 -9.87 -7.92 2.15
N SER A 93 -9.84 -6.99 1.18
CA SER A 93 -8.81 -6.91 0.13
C SER A 93 -8.67 -8.20 -0.70
N PHE A 94 -7.57 -8.37 -1.44
CA PHE A 94 -7.34 -9.51 -2.34
C PHE A 94 -7.34 -10.88 -1.65
N VAL A 95 -7.10 -10.93 -0.34
CA VAL A 95 -7.19 -12.16 0.46
C VAL A 95 -8.63 -12.70 0.48
N SER A 96 -9.62 -11.81 0.48
CA SER A 96 -11.03 -12.17 0.35
C SER A 96 -11.34 -12.78 -1.03
N TYR A 97 -10.79 -12.19 -2.11
CA TYR A 97 -10.95 -12.75 -3.46
C TYR A 97 -10.27 -14.11 -3.60
N ALA A 98 -9.07 -14.29 -3.03
CA ALA A 98 -8.40 -15.58 -3.00
C ALA A 98 -9.25 -16.65 -2.29
N ARG A 99 -9.96 -16.28 -1.21
CA ARG A 99 -10.90 -17.18 -0.54
C ARG A 99 -12.10 -17.52 -1.42
N GLU A 100 -12.68 -16.53 -2.09
CA GLU A 100 -13.88 -16.73 -2.91
C GLU A 100 -13.62 -17.62 -4.13
N PHE A 101 -12.49 -17.41 -4.83
CA PHE A 101 -12.15 -18.07 -6.09
C PHE A 101 -11.25 -19.30 -5.96
N LEU A 102 -10.28 -19.30 -5.03
CA LEU A 102 -9.26 -20.36 -4.88
C LEU A 102 -9.44 -21.20 -3.60
N GLY A 103 -10.36 -20.81 -2.72
CA GLY A 103 -10.69 -21.54 -1.48
C GLY A 103 -9.86 -21.12 -0.26
N GLU A 104 -10.18 -21.74 0.88
CA GLU A 104 -9.61 -21.34 2.19
C GLU A 104 -8.09 -21.51 2.28
N LYS A 105 -7.54 -22.61 1.74
CA LYS A 105 -6.09 -22.86 1.76
C LYS A 105 -5.31 -21.76 1.02
N ALA A 106 -5.81 -21.33 -0.13
CA ALA A 106 -5.21 -20.25 -0.89
C ALA A 106 -5.32 -18.91 -0.14
N SER A 107 -6.46 -18.64 0.50
CA SER A 107 -6.63 -17.44 1.33
C SER A 107 -5.70 -17.40 2.53
N TYR A 108 -5.42 -18.55 3.15
CA TYR A 108 -4.49 -18.65 4.26
C TYR A 108 -3.07 -18.29 3.83
N VAL A 109 -2.60 -18.88 2.73
CA VAL A 109 -1.27 -18.58 2.18
C VAL A 109 -1.19 -17.12 1.73
N ALA A 110 -2.20 -16.62 1.02
CA ALA A 110 -2.25 -15.22 0.58
C ALA A 110 -2.26 -14.25 1.77
N GLY A 111 -2.99 -14.55 2.84
CA GLY A 111 -3.02 -13.76 4.06
C GLY A 111 -1.66 -13.71 4.76
N TRP A 112 -0.97 -14.84 4.88
CA TRP A 112 0.39 -14.88 5.45
C TRP A 112 1.42 -14.15 4.59
N MET A 113 1.38 -14.33 3.27
CA MET A 113 2.26 -13.60 2.36
C MET A 113 2.00 -12.10 2.42
N TYR A 114 0.74 -11.69 2.54
CA TYR A 114 0.38 -10.29 2.73
C TYR A 114 0.91 -9.72 4.05
N PHE A 115 0.73 -10.46 5.15
CA PHE A 115 1.27 -10.06 6.45
C PHE A 115 2.80 -9.91 6.41
N LEU A 116 3.51 -10.90 5.86
CA LEU A 116 4.97 -10.85 5.73
C LEU A 116 5.44 -9.69 4.83
N ASN A 117 4.74 -9.43 3.73
CA ASN A 117 5.03 -8.29 2.87
C ASN A 117 4.91 -6.97 3.63
N TRP A 118 3.83 -6.78 4.41
CA TRP A 118 3.66 -5.57 5.22
C TRP A 118 4.66 -5.46 6.35
N ALA A 119 5.01 -6.58 7.01
CA ALA A 119 6.04 -6.60 8.03
C ALA A 119 7.41 -6.18 7.47
N MET A 120 7.81 -6.72 6.32
CA MET A 120 9.05 -6.33 5.65
C MET A 120 9.02 -4.88 5.16
N THR A 121 7.89 -4.42 4.62
CA THR A 121 7.72 -3.03 4.19
C THR A 121 7.89 -2.08 5.38
N GLY A 122 7.30 -2.40 6.54
CA GLY A 122 7.48 -1.62 7.76
C GLY A 122 8.95 -1.52 8.20
N ILE A 123 9.72 -2.60 8.10
CA ILE A 123 11.15 -2.58 8.40
C ILE A 123 11.90 -1.65 7.43
N VAL A 124 11.59 -1.72 6.13
CA VAL A 124 12.20 -0.85 5.11
C VAL A 124 11.88 0.62 5.39
N ASP A 125 10.64 0.94 5.74
CA ASP A 125 10.22 2.32 6.00
C ASP A 125 10.86 2.90 7.26
N ILE A 126 10.92 2.14 8.34
CA ILE A 126 11.58 2.54 9.59
C ILE A 126 13.09 2.72 9.37
N THR A 127 13.72 1.82 8.59
CA THR A 127 15.14 1.92 8.24
C THR A 127 15.41 3.17 7.41
N ALA A 128 14.53 3.49 6.46
CA ALA A 128 14.67 4.70 5.64
C ALA A 128 14.62 5.97 6.49
N VAL A 129 13.70 6.07 7.44
CA VAL A 129 13.63 7.21 8.38
C VAL A 129 14.95 7.36 9.13
N ALA A 130 15.49 6.27 9.67
CA ALA A 130 16.75 6.30 10.40
C ALA A 130 17.94 6.74 9.52
N LEU A 131 18.01 6.26 8.28
CA LEU A 131 19.02 6.68 7.31
C LEU A 131 18.89 8.17 6.94
N TYR A 132 17.67 8.67 6.76
CA TYR A 132 17.44 10.08 6.46
C TYR A 132 17.81 11.00 7.63
N MET A 133 17.60 10.56 8.88
CA MET A 133 18.04 11.33 10.05
C MET A 133 19.56 11.48 10.10
N HIS A 134 20.30 10.41 9.78
CA HIS A 134 21.76 10.44 9.71
C HIS A 134 22.34 11.28 8.56
N TYR A 135 21.53 11.65 7.57
CA TYR A 135 21.97 12.58 6.52
C TYR A 135 22.28 13.98 7.08
N TRP A 136 21.66 14.35 8.20
CA TRP A 136 21.89 15.63 8.88
C TRP A 136 23.02 15.46 9.90
N GLY A 137 24.11 16.22 9.74
CA GLY A 137 25.32 16.08 10.57
C GLY A 137 25.09 16.22 12.09
N THR A 138 24.01 16.88 12.51
CA THR A 138 23.61 17.01 13.94
C THR A 138 23.14 15.71 14.56
N PHE A 139 22.78 14.71 13.76
CA PHE A 139 22.22 13.43 14.20
C PHE A 139 23.17 12.25 13.90
N GLY A 140 24.39 12.53 13.46
CA GLY A 140 25.39 11.51 13.11
C GLY A 140 25.75 10.57 14.28
N ASP A 141 25.86 11.12 15.48
CA ASP A 141 26.27 10.38 16.69
C ASP A 141 25.15 9.56 17.35
N VAL A 142 23.90 9.75 16.91
CA VAL A 142 22.74 9.09 17.51
C VAL A 142 22.55 7.70 16.90
N PRO A 143 22.50 6.60 17.68
CA PRO A 143 22.34 5.26 17.11
C PRO A 143 21.09 5.10 16.24
N GLN A 144 21.25 4.46 15.08
CA GLN A 144 20.18 4.23 14.10
C GLN A 144 18.92 3.55 14.71
N TRP A 145 19.11 2.61 15.63
CA TRP A 145 18.01 1.89 16.28
C TRP A 145 17.10 2.83 17.10
N MET A 146 17.63 3.94 17.60
CA MET A 146 16.87 4.89 18.41
C MET A 146 15.93 5.73 17.55
N PHE A 147 16.37 6.12 16.35
CA PHE A 147 15.48 6.74 15.35
C PHE A 147 14.43 5.76 14.84
N ALA A 148 14.82 4.51 14.60
CA ALA A 148 13.90 3.46 14.17
C ALA A 148 12.78 3.22 15.21
N LEU A 149 13.16 3.07 16.49
CA LEU A 149 12.21 2.85 17.58
C LEU A 149 11.32 4.08 17.82
N GLY A 150 11.88 5.29 17.74
CA GLY A 150 11.11 6.53 17.84
C GLY A 150 10.07 6.66 16.73
N ALA A 151 10.45 6.41 15.47
CA ALA A 151 9.52 6.43 14.34
C ALA A 151 8.40 5.40 14.51
N LEU A 152 8.74 4.16 14.92
CA LEU A 152 7.76 3.12 15.20
C LEU A 152 6.78 3.53 16.31
N ALA A 153 7.28 4.10 17.41
CA ALA A 153 6.46 4.54 18.53
C ALA A 153 5.48 5.65 18.11
N ILE A 154 5.93 6.61 17.29
CA ILE A 154 5.08 7.68 16.76
C ILE A 154 3.96 7.09 15.90
N VAL A 155 4.30 6.25 14.91
CA VAL A 155 3.32 5.64 14.00
C VAL A 155 2.32 4.76 14.76
N ALA A 156 2.79 3.97 15.72
CA ALA A 156 1.93 3.14 16.56
C ALA A 156 0.95 3.99 17.39
N THR A 157 1.43 5.09 17.99
CA THR A 157 0.59 6.01 18.76
C THR A 157 -0.45 6.69 17.86
N MET A 158 -0.05 7.15 16.68
CA MET A 158 -0.96 7.75 15.71
C MET A 158 -2.04 6.78 15.23
N ASN A 159 -1.70 5.49 15.07
CA ASN A 159 -2.66 4.45 14.71
C ASN A 159 -3.80 4.32 15.76
N MET A 160 -3.51 4.58 17.03
CA MET A 160 -4.49 4.50 18.12
C MET A 160 -5.40 5.75 18.25
N ILE A 161 -4.98 6.92 17.76
CA ILE A 161 -5.71 8.20 17.93
C ILE A 161 -6.93 8.31 16.99
N GLY A 162 -6.93 7.60 15.86
CA GLY A 162 -8.12 7.44 15.02
C GLY A 162 -7.87 7.59 13.52
N VAL A 163 -8.55 6.74 12.74
CA VAL A 163 -8.35 6.57 11.28
C VAL A 163 -8.59 7.87 10.48
N LYS A 164 -9.49 8.75 10.93
CA LYS A 164 -9.78 10.01 10.24
C LYS A 164 -8.60 10.99 10.28
N TRP A 165 -7.94 11.11 11.43
CA TRP A 165 -6.76 11.96 11.56
C TRP A 165 -5.58 11.41 10.77
N PHE A 166 -5.41 10.10 10.80
CA PHE A 166 -4.40 9.42 9.98
C PHE A 166 -4.60 9.71 8.48
N ALA A 167 -5.82 9.56 7.97
CA ALA A 167 -6.13 9.83 6.57
C ALA A 167 -5.87 11.27 6.14
N GLU A 168 -6.14 12.25 7.01
CA GLU A 168 -5.88 13.66 6.71
C GLU A 168 -4.38 13.97 6.72
N MET A 169 -3.61 13.41 7.67
CA MET A 169 -2.15 13.58 7.69
C MET A 169 -1.48 12.94 6.48
N GLU A 170 -1.90 11.73 6.09
CA GLU A 170 -1.45 11.07 4.86
C GLU A 170 -1.74 11.91 3.63
N PHE A 171 -2.92 12.55 3.55
CA PHE A 171 -3.24 13.47 2.46
C PHE A 171 -2.20 14.60 2.34
N TRP A 172 -1.86 15.26 3.45
CA TRP A 172 -0.89 16.36 3.46
C TRP A 172 0.54 15.87 3.15
N PHE A 173 0.97 14.74 3.72
CA PHE A 173 2.29 14.19 3.44
C PHE A 173 2.44 13.72 2.00
N ALA A 174 1.41 13.08 1.44
CA ALA A 174 1.38 12.69 0.03
C ALA A 174 1.47 13.92 -0.90
N LEU A 175 0.78 15.01 -0.55
CA LEU A 175 0.87 16.26 -1.31
C LEU A 175 2.31 16.82 -1.32
N ILE A 176 2.96 16.86 -0.16
CA ILE A 176 4.37 17.32 -0.05
C ILE A 176 5.29 16.43 -0.89
N LYS A 177 5.14 15.10 -0.83
CA LYS A 177 5.94 14.15 -1.62
C LYS A 177 5.79 14.41 -3.13
N VAL A 178 4.56 14.57 -3.61
CA VAL A 178 4.28 14.82 -5.04
C VAL A 178 4.86 16.18 -5.47
N ALA A 179 4.65 17.23 -4.66
CA ALA A 179 5.20 18.55 -4.94
C ALA A 179 6.74 18.53 -4.98
N ALA A 180 7.39 17.83 -4.04
CA ALA A 180 8.84 17.69 -4.01
C ALA A 180 9.40 17.02 -5.28
N ILE A 181 8.75 15.93 -5.75
CA ILE A 181 9.15 15.25 -7.00
C ILE A 181 8.92 16.17 -8.20
N ALA A 182 7.78 16.86 -8.28
CA ALA A 182 7.48 17.77 -9.38
C ALA A 182 8.52 18.90 -9.46
N ILE A 183 8.86 19.51 -8.33
CA ILE A 183 9.89 20.55 -8.24
C ILE A 183 11.25 19.97 -8.66
N PHE A 184 11.63 18.80 -8.13
CA PHE A 184 12.88 18.13 -8.49
C PHE A 184 13.00 17.88 -10.00
N LEU A 185 11.92 17.43 -10.65
CA LEU A 185 11.89 17.20 -12.09
C LEU A 185 11.98 18.50 -12.89
N VAL A 186 11.26 19.55 -12.49
CA VAL A 186 11.31 20.86 -13.16
C VAL A 186 12.70 21.47 -13.06
N VAL A 187 13.28 21.49 -11.86
CA VAL A 187 14.67 21.94 -11.65
C VAL A 187 15.61 21.06 -12.47
N GLY A 188 15.45 19.74 -12.42
CA GLY A 188 16.24 18.81 -13.23
C GLY A 188 16.23 19.15 -14.71
N VAL A 189 15.06 19.43 -15.31
CA VAL A 189 14.94 19.79 -16.74
C VAL A 189 15.50 21.17 -17.06
N VAL A 190 15.39 22.15 -16.15
CA VAL A 190 15.90 23.51 -16.37
C VAL A 190 17.43 23.57 -16.27
N PHE A 191 18.03 22.72 -15.43
CA PHE A 191 19.47 22.72 -15.15
C PHE A 191 20.27 21.60 -15.86
N LEU A 192 19.62 20.59 -16.45
CA LEU A 192 20.24 19.65 -17.40
C LEU A 192 20.47 20.30 -18.77
#